data_AF-A0A2V5YEM9-F1
#
_entry.id   AF-A0A2V5YEM9-F1
#
_cell.length_a   1.000
_cell.length_b   1.000
_cell.length_c   1.000
_cell.angle_alpha   90.00
_cell.angle_beta   90.00
_cell.angle_gamma   90.00
#
_symmetry.space_group_name_H-M   'P 1'
#
loop_
_entity.id
_entity.type
_entity.pdbx_description
1 polymer ?
#
loop_
_entity_poly.entity_id
_entity_poly.type
_entity_poly.pdbx_seq_one_letter_code
_entity_poly.pdbx_strand_id
1 'polypeptide(L)'
;MLRASGHVEGFSDPMIDCRTCKAHLRADQLVEKKGVKQCPNCGGKDLTAPRQFNLMFETHVGAATDESSIAYLRPETAQSIFVQFKNILEVSRKKLPFGIAQVGKAFRNEINPRNFTFRSREFEQMELEYFCRPEQGMELLEYWKEERLKFYKNIGIPRSKLHVLTVPDEERAFYSKGTYDIEYDFPFGRQELEGVAYRTDYDLSQHQKATGKSLEYFDEETKQRFVPHVVEPSAGVDRTVLALICEAYSEDQAPDEKGKME
;
A
#
# COMPACT_ATOMS: atom_id res chain seq x y z
N MET A 1 -16.29 0.73 8.79
CA MET A 1 -15.26 0.43 7.77
C MET A 1 -13.89 0.31 8.43
N LEU A 2 -13.21 1.41 8.79
CA LEU A 2 -11.82 1.35 9.25
C LEU A 2 -11.59 0.61 10.58
N ARG A 3 -12.56 0.69 11.52
CA ARG A 3 -12.56 -0.17 12.72
C ARG A 3 -12.64 -1.65 12.36
N ALA A 4 -13.56 -2.02 11.46
CA ALA A 4 -13.76 -3.42 11.04
C ALA A 4 -12.49 -3.99 10.38
N SER A 5 -11.81 -3.21 9.55
CA SER A 5 -10.56 -3.62 8.91
C SER A 5 -9.34 -3.69 9.83
N GLY A 6 -9.47 -3.36 11.12
CA GLY A 6 -8.35 -3.34 12.07
C GLY A 6 -7.45 -2.10 12.01
N HIS A 7 -7.64 -1.20 11.03
CA HIS A 7 -6.81 0.00 10.87
C HIS A 7 -6.78 0.91 12.11
N VAL A 8 -7.91 1.09 12.79
CA VAL A 8 -7.98 1.94 13.99
C VAL A 8 -7.09 1.40 15.13
N GLU A 9 -6.90 0.09 15.21
CA GLU A 9 -6.17 -0.56 16.29
C GLU A 9 -4.70 -0.86 15.91
N GLY A 10 -4.42 -1.12 14.63
CA GLY A 10 -3.13 -1.64 14.18
C GLY A 10 -2.34 -0.76 13.18
N PHE A 11 -2.91 0.33 12.67
CA PHE A 11 -2.26 1.15 11.64
C PHE A 11 -1.35 2.23 12.24
N SER A 12 -0.23 1.80 12.83
CA SER A 12 0.69 2.67 13.58
C SER A 12 2.16 2.36 13.36
N ASP A 13 2.98 3.40 13.42
CA ASP A 13 4.45 3.28 13.42
C ASP A 13 5.03 3.51 14.82
N PRO A 14 6.17 2.86 15.17
CA PRO A 14 6.89 3.17 16.39
C PRO A 14 7.62 4.51 16.24
N MET A 15 7.14 5.53 16.94
CA MET A 15 7.70 6.88 16.92
C MET A 15 8.55 7.16 18.16
N ILE A 16 9.64 7.91 17.96
CA ILE A 16 10.55 8.37 19.00
C ILE A 16 10.90 9.84 18.78
N ASP A 17 11.04 10.61 19.86
CA ASP A 17 11.32 12.03 19.80
C ASP A 17 12.78 12.30 20.20
N CYS A 18 13.50 13.07 19.38
CA CYS A 18 14.81 13.58 19.78
C CYS A 18 14.64 14.80 20.66
N ARG A 19 15.05 14.74 21.94
CA ARG A 19 14.90 15.85 22.86
C ARG A 19 15.81 17.04 22.54
N THR A 20 16.91 16.80 21.83
CA THR A 20 17.88 17.82 21.41
C THR A 20 17.34 18.71 20.29
N CYS A 21 16.85 18.14 19.19
CA CYS A 21 16.37 18.92 18.02
C CYS A 21 14.85 18.88 17.83
N LYS A 22 14.11 18.20 18.71
CA LYS A 22 12.66 18.01 18.66
C LYS A 22 12.14 17.27 17.42
N ALA A 23 13.02 16.61 16.67
CA ALA A 23 12.62 15.81 15.52
C ALA A 23 11.83 14.57 15.95
N HIS A 24 10.74 14.29 15.22
CA HIS A 24 9.98 13.05 15.31
C HIS A 24 10.60 12.02 14.36
N LEU A 25 10.91 10.83 14.87
CA LEU A 25 11.68 9.82 14.15
C LEU A 25 10.97 8.47 14.22
N ARG A 26 11.13 7.66 13.17
CA ARG A 26 10.70 6.26 13.17
C ARG A 26 11.75 5.40 13.87
N ALA A 27 11.38 4.74 14.95
CA ALA A 27 12.31 4.06 15.85
C ALA A 27 12.96 2.80 15.24
N ASP A 28 12.27 2.18 14.30
CA ASP A 28 12.70 1.03 13.49
C ASP A 28 13.63 1.43 12.33
N GLN A 29 13.57 2.68 11.89
CA GLN A 29 14.44 3.23 10.84
C GLN A 29 15.68 3.95 11.38
N LEU A 30 15.88 3.97 12.71
CA LEU A 30 17.08 4.56 13.31
C LEU A 30 18.29 3.67 13.12
N VAL A 31 19.32 4.22 12.48
CA VAL A 31 20.61 3.55 12.32
C VAL A 31 21.38 3.57 13.64
N GLU A 32 21.84 2.41 14.07
CA GLU A 32 22.74 2.29 15.21
C GLU A 32 24.18 2.53 14.79
N LYS A 33 24.85 3.47 15.48
CA LYS A 33 26.30 3.69 15.32
C LYS A 33 27.01 3.26 16.59
N LYS A 34 27.84 2.23 16.49
CA LYS A 34 28.59 1.66 17.63
C LYS A 34 27.66 1.21 18.78
N GLY A 35 26.53 0.59 18.45
CA GLY A 35 25.54 0.09 19.42
C GLY A 35 24.70 1.16 20.11
N VAL A 36 24.70 2.40 19.60
CA VAL A 36 23.88 3.50 20.15
C VAL A 36 23.03 4.10 19.04
N LYS A 37 21.71 4.14 19.24
CA LYS A 37 20.78 4.87 18.38
C LYS A 37 21.03 6.38 18.49
N GLN A 38 21.13 7.04 17.36
CA GLN A 38 21.40 8.47 17.27
C GLN A 38 20.38 9.15 16.38
N CYS A 39 20.01 10.38 16.71
CA CYS A 39 19.20 11.21 15.84
C CYS A 39 19.93 11.45 14.51
N PRO A 40 19.33 11.12 13.35
CA PRO A 40 19.97 11.33 12.06
C PRO A 40 20.12 12.82 11.72
N ASN A 41 19.30 13.69 12.32
CA ASN A 41 19.31 15.13 12.00
C ASN A 41 20.41 15.90 12.75
N CYS A 42 20.71 15.53 14.00
CA CYS A 42 21.65 16.30 14.84
C CYS A 42 22.70 15.45 15.56
N GLY A 43 22.66 14.12 15.44
CA GLY A 43 23.55 13.20 16.17
C GLY A 43 23.24 13.04 17.66
N GLY A 44 22.20 13.71 18.17
CA GLY A 44 21.78 13.63 19.57
C GLY A 44 21.41 12.20 20.00
N LYS A 45 21.79 11.83 21.23
CA LYS A 45 21.51 10.52 21.84
C LYS A 45 20.34 10.53 22.82
N ASP A 46 19.86 11.72 23.19
CA ASP A 46 18.73 11.89 24.08
C ASP A 46 17.43 11.70 23.29
N LEU A 47 17.02 10.44 23.19
CA LEU A 47 15.82 9.98 22.50
C LEU A 47 14.80 9.46 23.53
N THR A 48 13.51 9.71 23.32
CA THR A 48 12.46 9.20 24.21
C THR A 48 12.29 7.68 24.14
N ALA A 49 11.41 7.10 24.97
CA ALA A 49 10.96 5.74 24.70
C ALA A 49 10.11 5.71 23.40
N PRO A 50 10.15 4.61 22.62
CA PRO A 50 9.25 4.41 21.49
C PRO A 50 7.78 4.40 21.94
N ARG A 51 6.91 5.03 21.15
CA ARG A 51 5.45 5.00 21.34
C ARG A 51 4.76 4.74 20.01
N GLN A 52 3.59 4.10 20.02
CA GLN A 52 2.81 3.89 18.81
C GLN A 52 2.21 5.22 18.34
N PHE A 53 2.34 5.50 17.06
CA PHE A 53 1.79 6.68 16.41
C PHE A 53 0.86 6.26 15.28
N ASN A 54 -0.42 6.60 15.38
CA ASN A 54 -1.42 6.25 14.38
C ASN A 54 -1.15 7.03 13.08
N LEU A 55 -1.09 6.29 11.96
CA LEU A 55 -0.80 6.84 10.64
C LEU A 55 -2.06 7.31 9.89
N MET A 56 -3.25 7.21 10.46
CA MET A 56 -4.46 7.77 9.85
C MET A 56 -4.63 9.25 10.22
N PHE A 57 -5.09 10.03 9.25
CA PHE A 57 -5.60 11.37 9.55
C PHE A 57 -7.02 11.28 10.09
N GLU A 58 -7.20 11.73 11.33
CA GLU A 58 -8.50 11.84 11.98
C GLU A 58 -9.10 13.24 11.74
N THR A 59 -10.43 13.28 11.59
CA THR A 59 -11.22 14.51 11.45
C THR A 59 -12.58 14.33 12.12
N HIS A 60 -13.34 15.41 12.25
CA HIS A 60 -14.72 15.39 12.73
C HIS A 60 -15.70 15.81 11.64
N VAL A 61 -16.84 15.11 11.53
CA VAL A 61 -17.92 15.42 10.58
C VAL A 61 -19.05 16.14 11.31
N GLY A 62 -19.39 17.35 10.85
CA GLY A 62 -20.44 18.17 11.43
C GLY A 62 -19.92 19.18 12.46
N ALA A 63 -20.85 19.83 13.16
CA ALA A 63 -20.52 20.90 14.10
C ALA A 63 -20.10 20.41 15.50
N ALA A 64 -20.48 19.19 15.86
CA ALA A 64 -20.09 18.57 17.13
C ALA A 64 -18.74 17.87 16.99
N THR A 65 -17.87 18.01 17.99
CA THR A 65 -16.60 17.29 18.11
C THR A 65 -16.70 16.25 19.21
N ASP A 66 -17.59 15.27 19.03
CA ASP A 66 -17.75 14.12 19.92
C ASP A 66 -17.29 12.81 19.25
N GLU A 67 -17.28 11.71 19.98
CA GLU A 67 -16.84 10.41 19.44
C GLU A 67 -17.67 9.93 18.24
N SER A 68 -18.94 10.34 18.13
CA SER A 68 -19.82 9.95 17.02
C SER A 68 -19.51 10.71 15.73
N SER A 69 -18.87 11.88 15.86
CA SER A 69 -18.42 12.71 14.73
C SER A 69 -17.08 12.28 14.15
N ILE A 70 -16.32 11.41 14.82
CA ILE A 70 -14.98 10.99 14.37
C ILE A 70 -15.07 10.30 13.01
N ALA A 71 -14.30 10.81 12.06
CA ALA A 71 -14.09 10.22 10.74
C ALA A 71 -12.60 10.25 10.41
N TYR A 72 -12.22 9.56 9.34
CA TYR A 72 -10.83 9.46 8.91
C TYR A 72 -10.73 9.74 7.41
N LEU A 73 -9.63 10.37 7.02
CA LEU A 73 -9.20 10.29 5.63
C LEU A 73 -8.65 8.88 5.39
N ARG A 74 -9.13 8.22 4.33
CA ARG A 74 -8.79 6.80 4.08
C ARG A 74 -7.27 6.62 3.87
N PRO A 75 -6.62 5.67 4.56
CA PRO A 75 -5.19 5.40 4.41
C PRO A 75 -4.83 4.51 3.22
N GLU A 76 -5.87 3.93 2.59
CA GLU A 76 -5.83 3.11 1.38
C GLU A 76 -7.18 3.20 0.65
N THR A 77 -7.26 2.68 -0.58
CA THR A 77 -8.48 2.77 -1.39
C THR A 77 -9.32 1.47 -1.34
N ALA A 78 -8.69 0.33 -1.06
CA ALA A 78 -9.27 -1.02 -0.98
C ALA A 78 -10.54 -1.13 -0.13
N GLN A 79 -10.57 -0.50 1.05
CA GLN A 79 -11.72 -0.59 1.96
C GLN A 79 -13.04 -0.14 1.33
N SER A 80 -13.01 0.82 0.41
CA SER A 80 -14.20 1.28 -0.30
C SER A 80 -14.76 0.21 -1.24
N ILE A 81 -13.88 -0.62 -1.82
CA ILE A 81 -14.26 -1.72 -2.70
C ILE A 81 -14.95 -2.82 -1.89
N PHE A 82 -14.39 -3.20 -0.74
CA PHE A 82 -14.97 -4.26 0.10
C PHE A 82 -16.36 -3.92 0.62
N VAL A 83 -16.60 -2.68 1.05
CA VAL A 83 -17.94 -2.25 1.50
C VAL A 83 -18.97 -2.20 0.36
N GLN A 84 -18.52 -2.05 -0.90
CA GLN A 84 -19.37 -2.05 -2.09
C GLN A 84 -19.49 -3.41 -2.77
N PHE A 85 -18.81 -4.45 -2.28
CA PHE A 85 -18.74 -5.77 -2.92
C PHE A 85 -20.13 -6.30 -3.32
N LYS A 86 -21.10 -6.29 -2.39
CA LYS A 86 -22.46 -6.78 -2.64
C LYS A 86 -23.20 -5.97 -3.68
N ASN A 87 -23.16 -4.65 -3.57
CA ASN A 87 -23.81 -3.75 -4.52
C ASN A 87 -23.27 -3.98 -5.94
N ILE A 88 -21.94 -4.09 -6.08
CA ILE A 88 -21.27 -4.30 -7.36
C ILE A 88 -21.57 -5.69 -7.92
N LEU A 89 -21.57 -6.73 -7.08
CA LEU A 89 -21.92 -8.08 -7.48
C LEU A 89 -23.34 -8.16 -8.05
N GLU A 90 -24.30 -7.52 -7.37
CA GLU A 90 -25.71 -7.52 -7.76
C GLU A 90 -25.96 -6.79 -9.09
N VAL A 91 -25.33 -5.63 -9.30
CA VAL A 91 -25.54 -4.84 -10.53
C VAL A 91 -24.76 -5.38 -11.72
N SER A 92 -23.54 -5.91 -11.50
CA SER A 92 -22.65 -6.36 -12.58
C SER A 92 -22.97 -7.77 -13.08
N ARG A 93 -23.64 -8.59 -12.25
CA ARG A 93 -23.94 -10.01 -12.52
C ARG A 93 -22.71 -10.84 -12.92
N LYS A 94 -21.52 -10.44 -12.46
CA LYS A 94 -20.27 -11.16 -12.72
C LYS A 94 -20.26 -12.47 -11.94
N LYS A 95 -19.65 -13.50 -12.55
CA LYS A 95 -19.32 -14.76 -11.88
C LYS A 95 -17.86 -14.71 -11.42
N LEU A 96 -17.52 -15.46 -10.38
CA LEU A 96 -16.13 -15.58 -9.96
C LEU A 96 -15.32 -16.38 -11.01
N PRO A 97 -14.03 -16.02 -11.21
CA PRO A 97 -13.35 -14.88 -10.60
C PRO A 97 -13.68 -13.55 -11.33
N PHE A 98 -13.70 -12.45 -10.59
CA PHE A 98 -13.85 -11.10 -11.17
C PHE A 98 -13.16 -10.04 -10.30
N GLY A 99 -12.83 -8.90 -10.90
CA GLY A 99 -12.15 -7.81 -10.21
C GLY A 99 -12.95 -6.51 -10.13
N ILE A 100 -12.64 -5.71 -9.12
CA ILE A 100 -13.09 -4.32 -8.98
C ILE A 100 -11.84 -3.45 -8.87
N ALA A 101 -11.62 -2.58 -9.86
CA ALA A 101 -10.48 -1.68 -9.90
C ALA A 101 -10.89 -0.28 -9.42
N GLN A 102 -9.98 0.41 -8.74
CA GLN A 102 -10.16 1.80 -8.32
C GLN A 102 -8.84 2.55 -8.39
N VAL A 103 -8.92 3.81 -8.82
CA VAL A 103 -7.84 4.78 -8.66
C VAL A 103 -8.33 5.91 -7.77
N GLY A 104 -7.50 6.33 -6.83
CA GLY A 104 -7.80 7.56 -6.09
C GLY A 104 -6.85 7.84 -4.95
N LYS A 105 -7.15 8.94 -4.25
CA LYS A 105 -6.32 9.47 -3.16
C LYS A 105 -6.40 8.60 -1.91
N ALA A 106 -5.26 8.49 -1.24
CA ALA A 106 -5.09 7.95 0.09
C ALA A 106 -4.19 8.89 0.92
N PHE A 107 -4.34 8.82 2.24
CA PHE A 107 -3.68 9.74 3.16
C PHE A 107 -3.01 8.96 4.29
N ARG A 108 -1.69 9.12 4.45
CA ARG A 108 -0.94 8.57 5.57
C ARG A 108 -0.27 9.69 6.32
N ASN A 109 -0.47 9.76 7.62
CA ASN A 109 0.14 10.73 8.52
C ASN A 109 1.60 10.37 8.76
N GLU A 110 2.40 10.36 7.69
CA GLU A 110 3.80 9.96 7.72
C GLU A 110 4.61 10.87 8.66
N ILE A 111 5.42 10.23 9.51
CA ILE A 111 6.25 10.91 10.51
C ILE A 111 7.35 11.71 9.79
N ASN A 112 7.98 11.12 8.77
CA ASN A 112 9.09 11.74 8.03
C ASN A 112 8.90 11.64 6.51
N PRO A 113 8.23 12.62 5.87
CA PRO A 113 8.19 12.74 4.42
C PRO A 113 9.60 12.91 3.83
N ARG A 114 9.94 12.15 2.79
CA ARG A 114 11.29 12.09 2.18
C ARG A 114 11.23 11.67 0.71
N ASN A 115 12.33 11.92 -0.01
CA ASN A 115 12.52 11.50 -1.41
C ASN A 115 11.41 11.99 -2.34
N PHE A 116 11.10 13.29 -2.25
CA PHE A 116 10.11 13.98 -3.09
C PHE A 116 8.73 13.30 -3.04
N THR A 117 8.20 12.82 -4.16
CA THR A 117 6.88 12.16 -4.24
C THR A 117 6.86 10.75 -3.64
N PHE A 118 8.01 10.17 -3.28
CA PHE A 118 8.10 8.79 -2.83
C PHE A 118 7.49 8.53 -1.44
N ARG A 119 7.72 9.45 -0.48
CA ARG A 119 7.06 9.44 0.84
C ARG A 119 6.35 10.77 1.07
N SER A 120 5.08 10.80 0.68
CA SER A 120 4.15 11.92 0.90
C SER A 120 3.07 11.53 1.91
N ARG A 121 2.36 12.55 2.43
CA ARG A 121 1.18 12.36 3.30
C ARG A 121 -0.12 12.20 2.53
N GLU A 122 -0.13 12.66 1.28
CA GLU A 122 -1.22 12.50 0.32
C GLU A 122 -0.60 11.93 -0.96
N PHE A 123 -1.19 10.86 -1.49
CA PHE A 123 -0.75 10.17 -2.70
C PHE A 123 -1.94 9.46 -3.34
N GLU A 124 -1.75 8.94 -4.56
CA GLU A 124 -2.76 8.18 -5.28
C GLU A 124 -2.34 6.72 -5.46
N GLN A 125 -3.31 5.81 -5.38
CA GLN A 125 -3.10 4.39 -5.61
C GLN A 125 -3.96 3.90 -6.77
N MET A 126 -3.47 2.87 -7.46
CA MET A 126 -4.21 2.05 -8.42
C MET A 126 -4.33 0.67 -7.81
N GLU A 127 -5.52 0.33 -7.33
CA GLU A 127 -5.77 -0.93 -6.62
C GLU A 127 -6.83 -1.74 -7.37
N LEU A 128 -6.66 -3.06 -7.33
CA LEU A 128 -7.60 -4.02 -7.88
C LEU A 128 -7.88 -5.08 -6.83
N GLU A 129 -9.15 -5.23 -6.42
CA GLU A 129 -9.56 -6.38 -5.63
C GLU A 129 -10.10 -7.46 -6.55
N TYR A 130 -9.35 -8.54 -6.71
CA TYR A 130 -9.73 -9.67 -7.56
C TYR A 130 -10.32 -10.80 -6.73
N PHE A 131 -11.65 -10.92 -6.77
CA PHE A 131 -12.41 -11.89 -6.00
C PHE A 131 -12.36 -13.26 -6.68
N CYS A 132 -12.06 -14.31 -5.91
CA CYS A 132 -11.91 -15.66 -6.40
C CYS A 132 -12.39 -16.72 -5.40
N ARG A 133 -12.38 -17.99 -5.85
CA ARG A 133 -12.57 -19.12 -4.96
C ARG A 133 -11.30 -19.39 -4.14
N PRO A 134 -11.40 -20.01 -2.95
CA PRO A 134 -10.23 -20.29 -2.10
C PRO A 134 -9.11 -21.08 -2.79
N GLU A 135 -9.49 -22.07 -3.60
CA GLU A 135 -8.57 -22.96 -4.32
C GLU A 135 -7.80 -22.28 -5.46
N GLN A 136 -8.30 -21.13 -5.94
CA GLN A 136 -7.69 -20.39 -7.05
C GLN A 136 -6.67 -19.33 -6.56
N GLY A 137 -6.66 -19.00 -5.27
CA GLY A 137 -5.97 -17.80 -4.79
C GLY A 137 -4.46 -17.76 -5.07
N MET A 138 -3.73 -18.87 -4.87
CA MET A 138 -2.29 -18.92 -5.14
C MET A 138 -1.97 -18.89 -6.65
N GLU A 139 -2.79 -19.55 -7.48
CA GLU A 139 -2.62 -19.49 -8.94
C GLU A 139 -2.87 -18.07 -9.46
N LEU A 140 -3.91 -17.40 -8.95
CA LEU A 140 -4.23 -16.03 -9.31
C LEU A 140 -3.20 -15.02 -8.80
N LEU A 141 -2.58 -15.28 -7.64
CA LEU A 141 -1.45 -14.50 -7.15
C LEU A 141 -0.29 -14.50 -8.16
N GLU A 142 0.09 -15.69 -8.66
CA GLU A 142 1.13 -15.79 -9.69
C GLU A 142 0.73 -15.13 -11.00
N TYR A 143 -0.50 -15.37 -11.45
CA TYR A 143 -1.03 -14.76 -12.66
C TYR A 143 -0.94 -13.23 -12.59
N TRP A 144 -1.42 -12.63 -11.50
CA TRP A 144 -1.42 -11.18 -11.34
C TRP A 144 -0.01 -10.61 -11.22
N LYS A 145 0.90 -11.27 -10.49
CA LYS A 145 2.31 -10.87 -10.45
C LYS A 145 2.91 -10.78 -11.87
N GLU A 146 2.72 -11.81 -12.70
CA GLU A 146 3.22 -11.80 -14.08
C GLU A 146 2.52 -10.74 -14.95
N GLU A 147 1.21 -10.54 -14.77
CA GLU A 147 0.46 -9.54 -15.53
C GLU A 147 0.89 -8.11 -15.17
N ARG A 148 1.19 -7.84 -13.89
CA ARG A 148 1.71 -6.55 -13.43
C ARG A 148 3.13 -6.29 -13.94
N LEU A 149 3.99 -7.30 -13.99
CA LEU A 149 5.31 -7.17 -14.63
C LEU A 149 5.21 -6.83 -16.13
N LYS A 150 4.25 -7.43 -16.85
CA LYS A 150 3.98 -7.06 -18.26
C LYS A 150 3.48 -5.62 -18.37
N PHE A 151 2.60 -5.18 -17.47
CA PHE A 151 2.11 -3.81 -17.45
C PHE A 151 3.28 -2.81 -17.36
N TYR A 152 4.20 -2.99 -16.41
CA TYR A 152 5.37 -2.09 -16.27
C TYR A 152 6.25 -2.08 -17.52
N LYS A 153 6.48 -3.25 -18.14
CA LYS A 153 7.18 -3.33 -19.43
C LYS A 153 6.46 -2.53 -20.52
N ASN A 154 5.14 -2.63 -20.60
CA ASN A 154 4.34 -1.96 -21.64
C ASN A 154 4.34 -0.43 -21.50
N ILE A 155 4.49 0.10 -20.28
CA ILE A 155 4.58 1.55 -20.04
C ILE A 155 6.02 2.08 -20.12
N GLY A 156 7.01 1.24 -20.44
CA GLY A 156 8.38 1.67 -20.72
C GLY A 156 9.39 1.38 -19.62
N ILE A 157 9.03 0.69 -18.54
CA ILE A 157 10.00 0.28 -17.50
C ILE A 157 10.66 -1.04 -17.90
N PRO A 158 11.99 -1.09 -18.10
CA PRO A 158 12.66 -2.31 -18.54
C PRO A 158 12.67 -3.37 -17.44
N ARG A 159 12.51 -4.64 -17.83
CA ARG A 159 12.49 -5.78 -16.91
C ARG A 159 13.76 -5.89 -16.05
N SER A 160 14.91 -5.41 -16.55
CA SER A 160 16.18 -5.41 -15.82
C SER A 160 16.20 -4.47 -14.61
N LYS A 161 15.31 -3.48 -14.56
CA LYS A 161 15.16 -2.54 -13.43
C LYS A 161 14.13 -3.01 -12.40
N LEU A 162 13.37 -4.05 -12.73
CA LEU A 162 12.31 -4.59 -11.88
C LEU A 162 12.78 -5.83 -11.14
N HIS A 163 12.50 -5.90 -9.84
CA HIS A 163 12.83 -7.01 -8.98
C HIS A 163 11.56 -7.48 -8.27
N VAL A 164 11.41 -8.79 -8.14
CA VAL A 164 10.29 -9.36 -7.38
C VAL A 164 10.85 -9.86 -6.07
N LEU A 165 10.38 -9.29 -4.97
CA LEU A 165 10.65 -9.78 -3.63
C LEU A 165 9.45 -10.63 -3.19
N THR A 166 9.69 -11.91 -2.91
CA THR A 166 8.71 -12.72 -2.17
C THR A 166 8.80 -12.33 -0.71
N VAL A 167 7.74 -11.73 -0.17
CA VAL A 167 7.72 -11.30 1.23
C VAL A 167 7.75 -12.53 2.14
N PRO A 168 8.72 -12.66 3.06
CA PRO A 168 8.80 -13.77 4.00
C PRO A 168 7.55 -13.87 4.88
N ASP A 169 7.21 -15.08 5.33
CA ASP A 169 6.03 -15.31 6.19
C ASP A 169 6.04 -14.47 7.47
N GLU A 170 7.22 -14.15 8.02
CA GLU A 170 7.40 -13.36 9.24
C GLU A 170 7.14 -11.86 9.05
N GLU A 171 7.33 -11.35 7.83
CA GLU A 171 7.16 -9.94 7.48
C GLU A 171 5.79 -9.67 6.85
N ARG A 172 5.12 -10.73 6.39
CA ARG A 172 3.82 -10.66 5.74
C ARG A 172 2.71 -10.29 6.73
N ALA A 173 1.73 -9.53 6.27
CA ALA A 173 0.51 -9.30 7.04
C ALA A 173 -0.15 -10.64 7.43
N PHE A 174 -0.63 -10.75 8.67
CA PHE A 174 -1.13 -11.99 9.26
C PHE A 174 -2.31 -12.64 8.48
N TYR A 175 -3.02 -11.87 7.66
CA TYR A 175 -4.13 -12.31 6.83
C TYR A 175 -3.71 -12.69 5.41
N SER A 176 -2.50 -12.34 4.97
CA SER A 176 -2.03 -12.72 3.65
C SER A 176 -1.45 -14.15 3.69
N LYS A 177 -1.67 -14.91 2.60
CA LYS A 177 -1.09 -16.24 2.35
C LYS A 177 0.09 -16.21 1.38
N GLY A 178 0.34 -15.07 0.74
CA GLY A 178 1.43 -14.88 -0.20
C GLY A 178 1.43 -13.43 -0.69
N THR A 179 2.61 -12.81 -0.73
CA THR A 179 2.76 -11.43 -1.18
C THR A 179 4.06 -11.29 -2.00
N TYR A 180 3.95 -10.58 -3.12
CA TYR A 180 5.06 -10.18 -3.97
C TYR A 180 5.17 -8.67 -4.01
N ASP A 181 6.33 -8.14 -3.67
CA ASP A 181 6.64 -6.73 -3.88
C ASP A 181 7.41 -6.58 -5.19
N ILE A 182 6.86 -5.80 -6.11
CA ILE A 182 7.52 -5.41 -7.35
C ILE A 182 8.32 -4.13 -7.05
N GLU A 183 9.64 -4.26 -7.00
CA GLU A 183 10.57 -3.19 -6.70
C GLU A 183 11.23 -2.63 -7.97
N TYR A 184 11.59 -1.35 -7.94
CA TYR A 184 12.32 -0.64 -8.99
C TYR A 184 13.63 -0.05 -8.45
N ASP A 185 14.68 -0.08 -9.27
CA ASP A 185 15.97 0.53 -8.97
C ASP A 185 15.94 2.06 -9.22
N PHE A 186 15.48 2.83 -8.22
CA PHE A 186 15.57 4.30 -8.25
C PHE A 186 17.03 4.78 -8.09
N PRO A 187 17.35 6.02 -8.49
CA PRO A 187 18.69 6.61 -8.26
C PRO A 187 19.12 6.65 -6.78
N PHE A 188 18.17 6.61 -5.86
CA PHE A 188 18.39 6.60 -4.41
C PHE A 188 18.26 5.20 -3.78
N GLY A 189 18.21 4.15 -4.59
CA GLY A 189 18.17 2.75 -4.15
C GLY A 189 16.91 2.01 -4.60
N ARG A 190 16.93 0.69 -4.42
CA ARG A 190 15.80 -0.18 -4.73
C ARG A 190 14.64 0.11 -3.80
N GLN A 191 13.45 0.28 -4.36
CA GLN A 191 12.23 0.49 -3.59
C GLN A 191 10.99 -0.10 -4.28
N GLU A 192 9.99 -0.45 -3.48
CA GLU A 192 8.68 -0.98 -3.91
C GLU A 192 7.88 0.02 -4.78
N LEU A 193 7.33 -0.47 -5.90
CA LEU A 193 6.31 0.19 -6.71
C LEU A 193 4.89 -0.30 -6.42
N GLU A 194 4.76 -1.61 -6.22
CA GLU A 194 3.49 -2.31 -6.11
C GLU A 194 3.61 -3.59 -5.31
N GLY A 195 2.64 -3.82 -4.42
CA GLY A 195 2.43 -5.10 -3.76
C GLY A 195 1.35 -5.91 -4.48
N VAL A 196 1.58 -7.20 -4.66
CA VAL A 196 0.58 -8.17 -5.13
C VAL A 196 0.36 -9.20 -4.02
N ALA A 197 -0.78 -9.16 -3.36
CA ALA A 197 -1.06 -9.94 -2.16
C ALA A 197 -2.28 -10.85 -2.32
N TYR A 198 -2.22 -12.05 -1.74
CA TYR A 198 -3.36 -12.94 -1.58
C TYR A 198 -3.86 -12.90 -0.14
N ARG A 199 -4.98 -12.21 0.09
CA ARG A 199 -5.49 -11.79 1.41
C ARG A 199 -6.57 -12.71 1.99
N THR A 200 -6.72 -13.91 1.41
CA THR A 200 -7.79 -14.87 1.74
C THR A 200 -9.18 -14.22 1.73
N ASP A 201 -10.11 -14.67 2.57
CA ASP A 201 -11.41 -14.07 2.81
C ASP A 201 -11.39 -12.95 3.87
N TYR A 202 -10.21 -12.53 4.37
CA TYR A 202 -10.11 -11.72 5.58
C TYR A 202 -10.93 -10.44 5.51
N ASP A 203 -10.75 -9.66 4.44
CA ASP A 203 -11.35 -8.33 4.30
C ASP A 203 -12.89 -8.38 4.31
N LEU A 204 -13.48 -9.27 3.50
CA LEU A 204 -14.94 -9.47 3.49
C LEU A 204 -15.43 -10.07 4.81
N SER A 205 -14.70 -11.03 5.39
CA SER A 205 -15.06 -11.63 6.67
C SER A 205 -15.07 -10.60 7.81
N GLN A 206 -14.15 -9.63 7.83
CA GLN A 206 -14.15 -8.57 8.83
C GLN A 206 -15.36 -7.64 8.69
N HIS A 207 -15.68 -7.17 7.48
CA HIS A 207 -16.85 -6.32 7.26
C HIS A 207 -18.17 -7.06 7.51
N GLN A 208 -18.26 -8.35 7.16
CA GLN A 208 -19.41 -9.19 7.48
C GLN A 208 -19.61 -9.29 9.00
N LYS A 209 -18.56 -9.59 9.77
CA LYS A 209 -18.62 -9.70 11.24
C LYS A 209 -19.03 -8.38 11.89
N ALA A 210 -18.45 -7.26 11.44
CA ALA A 210 -18.71 -5.95 12.03
C ALA A 210 -20.13 -5.42 11.73
N THR A 211 -20.73 -5.81 10.59
CA THR A 211 -22.04 -5.30 10.17
C THR A 211 -23.19 -6.27 10.41
N GLY A 212 -22.92 -7.56 10.59
CA GLY A 212 -23.92 -8.63 10.62
C GLY A 212 -24.59 -8.90 9.27
N LYS A 213 -24.16 -8.23 8.18
CA LYS A 213 -24.69 -8.43 6.83
C LYS A 213 -23.83 -9.45 6.08
N SER A 214 -24.47 -10.44 5.48
CA SER A 214 -23.75 -11.46 4.69
C SER A 214 -23.07 -10.84 3.47
N LEU A 215 -21.78 -11.11 3.32
CA LEU A 215 -20.95 -10.82 2.14
C LEU A 215 -20.62 -12.12 1.38
N GLU A 216 -21.32 -13.22 1.66
CA GLU A 216 -21.11 -14.50 0.98
C GLU A 216 -21.55 -14.46 -0.48
N TYR A 217 -20.77 -15.08 -1.36
CA TYR A 217 -21.15 -15.38 -2.73
C TYR A 217 -21.89 -16.71 -2.77
N PHE A 218 -23.02 -16.77 -3.50
CA PHE A 218 -23.68 -18.02 -3.83
C PHE A 218 -23.20 -18.50 -5.19
N ASP A 219 -22.55 -19.65 -5.22
CA ASP A 219 -22.07 -20.26 -6.44
C ASP A 219 -23.12 -21.18 -7.05
N GLU A 220 -23.54 -20.87 -8.26
CA GLU A 220 -24.54 -21.66 -8.99
C GLU A 220 -24.03 -23.05 -9.40
N GLU A 221 -22.72 -23.23 -9.58
CA GLU A 221 -22.12 -24.48 -10.03
C GLU A 221 -22.05 -25.51 -8.88
N THR A 222 -21.47 -25.11 -7.75
CA THR A 222 -21.36 -26.00 -6.58
C THR A 222 -22.57 -25.96 -5.66
N LYS A 223 -23.49 -24.99 -5.84
CA LYS A 223 -24.63 -24.71 -4.95
C LYS A 223 -24.22 -24.37 -3.52
N GLN A 224 -23.02 -23.83 -3.32
CA GLN A 224 -22.48 -23.46 -2.01
C GLN A 224 -22.47 -21.95 -1.79
N ARG A 225 -22.51 -21.54 -0.52
CA ARG A 225 -22.25 -20.18 -0.08
C ARG A 225 -20.90 -20.13 0.60
N PHE A 226 -20.08 -19.14 0.26
CA PHE A 226 -18.80 -18.90 0.90
C PHE A 226 -18.43 -17.43 0.80
N VAL A 227 -17.54 -16.95 1.67
CA VAL A 227 -16.94 -15.62 1.55
C VAL A 227 -15.81 -15.71 0.52
N PRO A 228 -15.87 -14.96 -0.60
CA PRO A 228 -14.82 -14.99 -1.61
C PRO A 228 -13.47 -14.59 -1.04
N HIS A 229 -12.45 -15.18 -1.64
CA HIS A 229 -11.07 -14.82 -1.39
C HIS A 229 -10.65 -13.65 -2.28
N VAL A 230 -9.59 -12.92 -1.90
CA VAL A 230 -9.14 -11.72 -2.62
C VAL A 230 -7.65 -11.80 -2.97
N VAL A 231 -7.33 -11.56 -4.24
CA VAL A 231 -5.98 -11.23 -4.71
C VAL A 231 -5.94 -9.75 -5.07
N GLU A 232 -4.99 -9.02 -4.51
CA GLU A 232 -4.88 -7.56 -4.58
C GLU A 232 -3.56 -7.14 -5.20
N PRO A 233 -3.55 -6.65 -6.46
CA PRO A 233 -2.50 -5.76 -6.94
C PRO A 233 -2.76 -4.31 -6.50
N SER A 234 -1.82 -3.72 -5.76
CA SER A 234 -1.88 -2.34 -5.25
C SER A 234 -0.61 -1.57 -5.64
N ALA A 235 -0.75 -0.66 -6.60
CA ALA A 235 0.35 0.17 -7.11
C ALA A 235 0.24 1.63 -6.66
N GLY A 236 1.37 2.26 -6.34
CA GLY A 236 1.43 3.71 -6.12
C GLY A 236 1.52 4.47 -7.45
N VAL A 237 0.56 5.37 -7.72
CA VAL A 237 0.57 6.22 -8.94
C VAL A 237 1.82 7.09 -8.95
N ASP A 238 2.04 7.82 -7.85
CA ASP A 238 3.15 8.77 -7.71
C ASP A 238 4.52 8.08 -7.87
N ARG A 239 4.66 6.86 -7.32
CA ARG A 239 5.88 6.05 -7.45
C ARG A 239 6.08 5.56 -8.88
N THR A 240 5.00 5.13 -9.54
CA THR A 240 5.04 4.69 -10.93
C THR A 240 5.45 5.84 -11.87
N VAL A 241 4.86 7.03 -11.68
CA VAL A 241 5.23 8.23 -12.45
C VAL A 241 6.69 8.62 -12.20
N LEU A 242 7.14 8.59 -10.94
CA LEU A 242 8.54 8.87 -10.63
C LEU A 242 9.49 7.87 -11.31
N ALA A 243 9.15 6.58 -11.33
CA ALA A 243 9.96 5.56 -12.01
C ALA A 243 10.04 5.82 -13.52
N LEU A 244 8.93 6.21 -14.16
CA LEU A 244 8.93 6.60 -15.57
C LEU A 244 9.80 7.83 -15.85
N ILE A 245 9.76 8.84 -14.98
CA ILE A 245 10.63 10.02 -15.10
C ILE A 245 12.10 9.62 -14.96
N CYS A 246 12.44 8.78 -13.97
CA CYS A 246 13.80 8.28 -13.78
C CYS A 246 14.31 7.46 -14.98
N GLU A 247 13.44 6.67 -15.60
CA GLU A 247 13.80 5.85 -16.76
C GLU A 247 13.92 6.69 -18.05
N ALA A 248 13.06 7.68 -18.23
CA ALA A 248 13.08 8.55 -19.40
C ALA A 248 14.21 9.60 -19.34
N TYR A 249 14.67 9.95 -18.14
CA TYR A 249 15.73 10.94 -17.97
C TYR A 249 17.04 10.46 -18.57
N SER A 250 17.56 11.24 -19.51
CA SER A 250 18.88 11.06 -20.10
C SER A 250 19.55 12.42 -20.26
N GLU A 251 20.85 12.45 -20.04
CA GLU A 251 21.69 13.62 -20.33
C GLU A 251 22.23 13.43 -21.74
N ASP A 252 21.94 14.39 -22.61
CA ASP A 252 22.50 14.47 -23.96
C ASP A 252 23.54 15.58 -24.00
N GLN A 253 24.59 15.39 -24.77
CA GLN A 253 25.63 16.41 -24.96
C GLN A 253 25.38 17.14 -26.28
N ALA A 254 25.32 18.47 -26.21
CA ALA A 254 25.21 19.31 -27.39
C ALA A 254 26.49 20.15 -27.58
N PRO A 255 26.94 20.39 -28.83
CA PRO A 255 28.06 21.29 -29.05
C PRO A 255 27.67 22.73 -28.71
N ASP A 256 28.54 23.42 -27.96
CA ASP A 256 28.48 24.87 -27.79
C ASP A 256 28.82 25.62 -29.10
N GLU A 257 28.73 26.96 -29.10
CA GLU A 257 29.07 27.79 -30.26
C GLU A 257 30.53 27.60 -30.77
N LYS A 258 31.39 26.94 -29.97
CA LYS A 258 32.79 26.64 -30.28
C LYS A 258 33.03 25.16 -30.60
N GLY A 259 31.98 24.34 -30.68
CA GLY A 259 32.04 22.92 -30.99
C GLY A 259 32.49 22.02 -29.84
N LYS A 260 32.51 22.52 -28.59
CA LYS A 260 32.77 21.72 -27.40
C LYS A 260 31.47 21.08 -26.93
N MET A 261 31.47 19.77 -26.75
CA MET A 261 30.32 19.02 -26.24
C MET A 261 30.10 19.38 -24.75
N GLU A 262 28.92 19.92 -24.43
CA GLU A 262 28.46 20.20 -23.07
C GLU A 262 27.14 19.51 -22.78
#